data_AF-A0A845M0N5-F1
#
_entry.id   AF-A0A845M0N5-F1
#
_cell.length_a   1.000
_cell.length_b   1.000
_cell.length_c   1.000
_cell.angle_alpha   90.00
_cell.angle_beta   90.00
_cell.angle_gamma   90.00
#
_symmetry.space_group_name_H-M   'P 1'
#
loop_
_entity.id
_entity.type
_entity.pdbx_description
1 polymer ?
#
loop_
_entity_poly.entity_id
_entity_poly.type
_entity_poly.pdbx_seq_one_letter_code
_entity_poly.pdbx_strand_id
1 'polypeptide(L)' 'MNSINEKLIELSDAIVDYDQDKALDIVRELISISIEPKIIIDNGLIPGIEIVKNKFEKLEYFLPEL' A
#
# COMPACT_ATOMS: atom_id res chain seq x y z
N MET A 1 19.85 4.52 3.63
CA MET A 1 19.05 3.48 2.95
C MET A 1 17.71 4.12 2.61
N ASN A 2 17.20 3.87 1.40
CA ASN A 2 16.45 4.86 0.60
C ASN A 2 15.04 5.18 1.12
N SER A 3 14.78 6.45 1.42
CA SER A 3 13.47 7.01 1.85
C SER A 3 12.28 6.60 0.94
N ILE A 4 12.53 6.30 -0.33
CA ILE A 4 11.51 5.78 -1.27
C ILE A 4 11.02 4.39 -0.85
N ASN A 5 11.92 3.49 -0.44
CA ASN A 5 11.52 2.14 -0.03
C ASN A 5 10.68 2.19 1.26
N GLU A 6 11.01 3.08 2.17
CA GLU A 6 10.23 3.31 3.39
C GLU A 6 8.82 3.77 3.05
N LYS A 7 8.68 4.73 2.11
CA LYS A 7 7.38 5.19 1.61
C LYS A 7 6.57 4.10 0.91
N LEU A 8 7.21 3.21 0.17
CA LEU A 8 6.54 2.06 -0.46
C LEU A 8 6.01 1.06 0.58
N ILE A 9 6.78 0.83 1.65
CA ILE A 9 6.33 0.00 2.78
C ILE A 9 5.17 0.69 3.51
N GLU A 10 5.29 1.98 3.82
CA GLU A 10 4.21 2.76 4.46
C GLU A 10 2.92 2.75 3.62
N LEU A 11 3.05 2.78 2.28
CA LEU A 11 1.92 2.66 1.37
C LEU A 11 1.26 1.28 1.49
N SER A 12 2.06 0.21 1.49
CA SER A 12 1.56 -1.15 1.70
C SER A 12 0.81 -1.27 3.02
N ASP A 13 1.35 -0.72 4.10
CA ASP A 13 0.72 -0.74 5.42
C ASP A 13 -0.62 0.04 5.42
N ALA A 14 -0.67 1.20 4.77
CA ALA A 14 -1.91 1.97 4.63
C ALA A 14 -3.01 1.18 3.90
N ILE A 15 -2.66 0.34 2.92
CA ILE A 15 -3.62 -0.56 2.26
C ILE A 15 -4.12 -1.65 3.22
N VAL A 16 -3.23 -2.24 4.03
CA VAL A 16 -3.60 -3.28 5.01
C VAL A 16 -4.50 -2.74 6.12
N ASP A 17 -4.32 -1.47 6.46
CA ASP A 17 -5.08 -0.75 7.49
C ASP A 17 -6.34 -0.05 6.93
N TYR A 18 -6.60 -0.15 5.63
CA TYR A 18 -7.70 0.55 4.93
C TYR A 18 -7.67 2.08 5.10
N ASP A 19 -6.50 2.66 5.32
CA ASP A 19 -6.31 4.11 5.46
C ASP A 19 -6.13 4.77 4.08
N GLN A 20 -7.26 5.08 3.45
CA GLN A 20 -7.28 5.68 2.11
C GLN A 20 -6.61 7.06 2.07
N ASP A 21 -6.80 7.89 3.10
CA ASP A 21 -6.25 9.24 3.13
C ASP A 21 -4.72 9.20 3.18
N LYS A 22 -4.17 8.37 4.06
CA LYS A 22 -2.72 8.15 4.14
C LYS A 22 -2.15 7.55 2.84
N ALA A 23 -2.83 6.58 2.25
CA ALA A 23 -2.40 5.99 0.98
C ALA A 23 -2.33 7.05 -0.14
N LEU A 24 -3.34 7.92 -0.23
CA LEU A 24 -3.38 9.01 -1.21
C LEU A 24 -2.24 10.01 -1.01
N ASP A 25 -1.95 10.39 0.23
CA ASP A 25 -0.88 11.34 0.54
C ASP A 25 0.51 10.79 0.18
N ILE A 26 0.77 9.52 0.50
CA ILE A 26 2.04 8.86 0.14
C ILE A 26 2.20 8.74 -1.38
N VAL A 27 1.13 8.36 -2.10
CA VAL A 27 1.17 8.28 -3.58
C VAL A 27 1.45 9.66 -4.19
N ARG A 28 0.83 10.72 -3.68
CA ARG A 28 1.10 12.10 -4.12
C ARG A 28 2.56 12.49 -3.88
N GLU A 29 3.09 12.17 -2.71
CA GLU A 29 4.50 12.43 -2.38
C GLU A 29 5.44 11.71 -3.37
N LEU A 30 5.22 10.42 -3.63
CA LEU A 30 6.01 9.62 -4.56
C LEU A 30 5.92 10.13 -6.01
N ILE A 31 4.74 10.53 -6.46
CA ILE A 31 4.57 11.15 -7.78
C ILE A 31 5.28 12.50 -7.86
N SER A 32 5.24 13.31 -6.78
CA SER A 32 5.86 14.63 -6.76
C SER A 32 7.39 14.58 -6.91
N ILE A 33 8.01 13.49 -6.47
CA ILE A 33 9.45 13.22 -6.64
C ILE A 33 9.77 12.40 -7.91
N SER A 34 8.81 12.31 -8.84
CA SER A 34 8.95 11.64 -10.14
C SER A 34 9.24 10.14 -10.09
N ILE A 35 8.75 9.43 -9.06
CA ILE A 35 8.74 7.97 -9.09
C ILE A 35 7.79 7.49 -10.17
N GLU A 36 8.23 6.49 -10.94
CA GLU A 36 7.41 5.86 -11.95
C GLU A 36 6.16 5.21 -11.32
N PRO A 37 4.93 5.52 -11.80
CA PRO A 37 3.71 4.97 -11.23
C PRO A 37 3.70 3.44 -11.15
N LYS A 38 4.33 2.76 -12.12
CA LYS A 38 4.48 1.31 -12.12
C LYS A 38 5.23 0.80 -10.89
N ILE A 39 6.28 1.50 -10.45
CA ILE A 39 7.05 1.14 -9.25
C ILE A 39 6.17 1.25 -8.00
N ILE A 40 5.35 2.30 -7.91
CA ILE A 40 4.43 2.53 -6.80
C ILE A 40 3.38 1.42 -6.71
N ILE A 41 2.83 1.01 -7.87
CA ILE A 41 1.87 -0.08 -7.96
C ILE A 41 2.52 -1.41 -7.55
N ASP A 42 3.62 -1.76 -8.21
CA ASP A 42 4.25 -3.08 -8.06
C ASP A 42 4.85 -3.30 -6.67
N ASN A 43 5.41 -2.23 -6.06
CA ASN A 43 6.17 -2.34 -4.81
C ASN A 43 5.48 -1.70 -3.60
N GLY A 44 4.36 -1.02 -3.79
CA GLY A 44 3.58 -0.41 -2.70
C GLY A 44 2.17 -0.99 -2.61
N LEU A 45 1.38 -0.87 -3.67
CA LEU A 45 -0.02 -1.29 -3.66
C LEU A 45 -0.20 -2.82 -3.68
N ILE A 46 0.45 -3.52 -4.62
CA ILE A 46 0.30 -4.97 -4.78
C ILE A 46 0.72 -5.74 -3.51
N PRO A 47 1.84 -5.42 -2.84
CA PRO A 47 2.22 -6.09 -1.60
C PRO A 47 1.16 -5.97 -0.50
N GLY A 48 0.56 -4.79 -0.32
CA GLY A 48 -0.50 -4.56 0.66
C GLY A 48 -1.76 -5.40 0.35
N ILE A 49 -2.15 -5.45 -0.92
CA ILE A 49 -3.29 -6.26 -1.37
C ILE A 49 -3.05 -7.76 -1.15
N GLU A 50 -1.84 -8.27 -1.42
CA GLU A 50 -1.53 -9.68 -1.15
C GLU A 50 -1.58 -10.00 0.35
N ILE A 51 -1.21 -9.06 1.24
CA ILE A 51 -1.38 -9.25 2.69
C ILE A 51 -2.88 -9.33 3.05
N VAL A 52 -3.69 -8.41 2.54
CA VAL A 52 -5.16 -8.41 2.76
C VAL A 52 -5.78 -9.72 2.26
N LYS A 53 -5.40 -10.17 1.06
CA LYS A 53 -5.84 -11.44 0.48
C LYS A 53 -5.44 -12.62 1.37
N ASN A 54 -4.19 -12.69 1.84
CA ASN A 54 -3.73 -13.76 2.72
C ASN A 54 -4.50 -13.78 4.06
N LYS A 55 -4.83 -12.61 4.62
CA LYS A 55 -5.65 -12.50 5.83
C LYS A 55 -7.09 -12.94 5.57
N PHE A 56 -7.66 -12.58 4.43
CA PHE A 56 -8.99 -13.03 4.00
C PHE A 56 -9.04 -14.54 3.79
N GLU A 57 -8.05 -15.14 3.11
CA GLU A 57 -7.95 -16.59 2.91
C GLU A 57 -7.84 -17.37 4.24
N LYS A 58 -7.26 -16.74 5.28
CA LYS A 58 -7.17 -17.29 6.64
C LYS A 58 -8.40 -17.03 7.50
N LEU A 59 -9.43 -16.38 6.97
CA LEU A 59 -10.63 -15.94 7.71
C LEU A 59 -10.29 -14.99 8.88
N GLU A 60 -9.18 -14.26 8.77
CA GLU A 60 -8.78 -13.21 9.73
C GLU A 60 -9.40 -11.85 9.38
N TYR A 61 -9.83 -11.66 8.13
CA TYR A 61 -10.60 -10.52 7.63
C TYR A 61 -11.88 -11.00 6.95
N PHE A 62 -12.96 -10.23 7.09
CA PHE A 62 -14.24 -10.53 6.47
C PHE A 62 -14.67 -9.38 5.55
N LEU A 63 -15.43 -9.70 4.50
CA LEU A 63 -16.00 -8.74 3.55
C LEU A 63 -16.71 -7.49 4.13
N PRO A 64 -17.31 -7.46 5.35
CA PRO A 64 -17.84 -6.21 5.92
C PRO A 64 -16.81 -5.10 6.16
N GLU A 65 -15.51 -5.39 6.17
CA GLU A 65 -14.44 -4.39 6.34
C GLU A 65 -13.86 -3.83 5.01
N LEU A 66 -14.34 -4.30 3.85
CA LEU A 66 -13.89 -3.91 2.48
C LEU A 66 -14.77 -2.85 1.81
#